data_AF-A0A7S4I1C0-F1
#
_entry.id   AF-A0A7S4I1C0-F1
#
_cell.length_a   1.000
_cell.length_b   1.000
_cell.length_c   1.000
_cell.angle_alpha   90.00
_cell.angle_beta   90.00
_cell.angle_gamma   90.00
#
_symmetry.space_group_name_H-M   'P 1'
#
loop_
_entity.id
_entity.type
_entity.pdbx_description
1 polymer ?
#
loop_
_entity_poly.entity_id
_entity_poly.type
_entity_poly.pdbx_seq_one_letter_code
_entity_poly.pdbx_strand_id
1 'polypeptide(L)'
;TAFSAAAWFGCYEVATGVAERILPPPPKPDPGAHAAGLCTIPLAVGASAFVGWQLTPTLAAVPESLLDVAGWAACVRSLPLKHFAAVGAASAASAAVACRMVQHRGGA
;
A
#
# COMPACT_ATOMS: atom_id res chain seq x y z
N THR A 1 -7.26 -6.07 -9.30
CA THR A 1 -7.67 -5.44 -10.58
C THR A 1 -6.71 -4.30 -10.89
N ALA A 2 -6.49 -3.97 -12.17
CA ALA A 2 -5.54 -2.92 -12.59
C ALA A 2 -5.74 -1.57 -11.87
N PHE A 3 -6.99 -1.25 -11.50
CA PHE A 3 -7.34 -0.06 -10.73
C PHE A 3 -6.67 -0.01 -9.34
N SER A 4 -6.62 -1.14 -8.62
CA SER A 4 -5.96 -1.22 -7.30
C SER A 4 -4.44 -1.06 -7.41
N ALA A 5 -3.84 -1.56 -8.50
CA ALA A 5 -2.41 -1.37 -8.75
C ALA A 5 -2.10 0.10 -9.08
N ALA A 6 -2.91 0.74 -9.93
CA ALA A 6 -2.74 2.16 -10.25
C ALA A 6 -2.89 3.06 -9.01
N ALA A 7 -3.88 2.79 -8.14
CA ALA A 7 -4.06 3.51 -6.88
C ALA A 7 -2.87 3.33 -5.93
N TRP A 8 -2.32 2.12 -5.86
CA TRP A 8 -1.12 1.83 -5.06
C TRP A 8 0.09 2.61 -5.57
N PHE A 9 0.34 2.59 -6.89
CA PHE A 9 1.42 3.36 -7.51
C PHE A 9 1.27 4.86 -7.29
N GLY A 10 0.06 5.41 -7.42
CA GLY A 10 -0.20 6.82 -7.13
C GLY A 10 0.14 7.19 -5.67
N CYS A 11 -0.23 6.33 -4.70
CA CYS A 11 0.15 6.53 -3.30
C CYS A 11 1.67 6.46 -3.10
N TYR A 12 2.35 5.54 -3.79
CA TYR A 12 3.80 5.36 -3.72
C TYR A 12 4.54 6.59 -4.26
N GLU A 13 4.12 7.14 -5.39
CA GLU A 13 4.72 8.36 -5.97
C GLU A 13 4.56 9.57 -5.06
N VAL A 14 3.36 9.78 -4.50
CA VAL A 14 3.11 10.87 -3.55
C VAL A 14 4.00 10.72 -2.31
N ALA A 15 4.06 9.51 -1.73
CA ALA A 15 4.88 9.25 -0.56
C ALA A 15 6.38 9.41 -0.86
N THR A 16 6.84 8.99 -2.05
CA THR A 16 8.22 9.16 -2.49
C THR A 16 8.55 10.65 -2.62
N GLY A 17 7.70 11.44 -3.30
CA GLY A 17 7.92 12.88 -3.44
C GLY A 17 7.95 13.63 -2.10
N VAL A 18 7.17 13.18 -1.11
CA VAL A 18 7.27 13.69 0.28
C VAL A 18 8.58 13.25 0.94
N ALA A 19 8.95 11.97 0.81
CA ALA A 19 10.19 11.43 1.39
C ALA A 19 11.43 12.12 0.83
N GLU A 20 11.44 12.51 -0.45
CA GLU A 20 12.54 13.24 -1.08
C GLU A 20 12.75 14.64 -0.49
N ARG A 21 11.69 15.29 0.00
CA ARG A 21 11.78 16.60 0.67
C ARG A 21 12.38 16.50 2.07
N ILE A 22 12.20 15.35 2.73
CA ILE A 22 12.69 15.11 4.10
C ILE A 22 14.10 14.53 4.07
N LEU A 23 14.34 13.58 3.19
CA LEU A 23 15.62 12.89 2.95
C LEU A 23 16.03 13.13 1.49
N PRO A 24 16.77 14.22 1.20
CA PRO A 24 17.22 14.51 -0.15
C PRO A 24 18.18 13.42 -0.67
N PRO A 25 18.29 13.27 -2.01
CA PRO A 25 19.06 12.19 -2.58
C PRO A 25 20.55 12.47 -2.33
N PRO A 26 21.35 11.43 -2.06
CA PRO A 26 22.78 11.62 -1.91
C PRO A 26 23.38 12.16 -3.22
N PRO A 27 24.39 13.04 -3.16
CA PRO A 27 24.97 13.71 -4.33
C PRO A 27 25.60 12.73 -5.33
N LYS A 28 25.92 11.51 -4.90
CA LYS A 28 26.38 10.41 -5.75
C LYS A 28 25.56 9.15 -5.44
N PRO A 29 24.51 8.85 -6.23
CA PRO A 29 23.70 7.67 -6.00
C PRO A 29 24.49 6.39 -6.29
N ASP A 30 24.46 5.44 -5.36
CA ASP A 30 25.01 4.10 -5.58
C ASP A 30 23.99 3.26 -6.38
N PRO A 31 24.37 2.72 -7.55
CA PRO A 31 23.52 1.84 -8.35
C PRO A 31 23.01 0.60 -7.59
N GLY A 32 23.84 0.03 -6.71
CA GLY A 32 23.48 -1.13 -5.89
C GLY A 32 22.44 -0.78 -4.83
N ALA A 33 22.56 0.40 -4.20
CA ALA A 33 21.56 0.93 -3.29
C ALA A 33 20.21 1.21 -3.97
N HIS A 34 20.26 1.66 -5.23
CA HIS A 34 19.05 1.88 -6.02
C HIS A 34 18.32 0.56 -6.33
N ALA A 35 19.06 -0.47 -6.75
CA ALA A 35 18.51 -1.80 -7.00
C ALA A 35 17.94 -2.43 -5.72
N ALA A 36 18.68 -2.36 -4.61
CA ALA A 36 18.23 -2.84 -3.30
C ALA A 36 16.95 -2.13 -2.84
N GLY A 37 16.87 -0.80 -3.03
CA GLY A 37 15.67 -0.01 -2.79
C GLY A 37 14.48 -0.55 -3.58
N LEU A 38 14.60 -0.74 -4.89
CA LEU A 38 13.52 -1.27 -5.73
C LEU A 38 13.08 -2.68 -5.28
N CYS A 39 14.01 -3.52 -4.82
CA CYS A 39 13.70 -4.85 -4.28
C CYS A 39 12.91 -4.83 -2.96
N THR A 40 12.90 -3.72 -2.22
CA THR A 40 12.06 -3.60 -1.01
C THR A 40 10.57 -3.39 -1.33
N ILE A 41 10.25 -2.93 -2.55
CA ILE A 41 8.87 -2.68 -2.97
C ILE A 41 8.03 -3.97 -2.99
N PRO A 42 8.44 -5.06 -3.69
CA PRO A 42 7.68 -6.31 -3.66
C PRO A 42 7.50 -6.91 -2.26
N LEU A 43 8.50 -6.75 -1.38
CA LEU A 43 8.44 -7.23 0.00
C LEU A 43 7.40 -6.47 0.83
N ALA A 44 7.37 -5.13 0.72
CA ALA A 44 6.38 -4.29 1.39
C ALA A 44 4.96 -4.55 0.85
N VAL A 45 4.81 -4.75 -0.46
CA VAL A 45 3.54 -5.12 -1.10
C VAL A 45 3.08 -6.49 -0.61
N GLY A 46 3.95 -7.49 -0.60
CA GLY A 46 3.64 -8.85 -0.14
C GLY A 46 3.24 -8.91 1.34
N ALA A 47 4.00 -8.23 2.22
CA ALA A 47 3.67 -8.12 3.64
C ALA A 47 2.31 -7.44 3.87
N SER A 48 1.99 -6.44 3.05
CA SER A 48 0.74 -5.69 3.20
C SER A 48 -0.45 -6.43 2.63
N ALA A 49 -0.26 -7.22 1.57
CA ALA A 49 -1.28 -8.15 1.09
C ALA A 49 -1.58 -9.23 2.14
N PHE A 50 -0.56 -9.75 2.82
CA PHE A 50 -0.70 -10.71 3.90
C PHE A 50 -1.42 -10.12 5.13
N VAL A 51 -1.02 -8.93 5.57
CA VAL A 51 -1.70 -8.21 6.67
C VAL A 51 -3.12 -7.83 6.29
N GLY A 52 -3.34 -7.33 5.06
CA GLY A 52 -4.67 -7.02 4.54
C GLY A 52 -5.59 -8.25 4.53
N TRP A 53 -5.06 -9.43 4.19
CA TRP A 53 -5.80 -10.69 4.27
C TRP A 53 -6.24 -11.01 5.70
N GLN A 54 -5.36 -10.86 6.69
CA GLN A 54 -5.67 -11.11 8.11
C GLN A 54 -6.66 -10.08 8.69
N LEU A 55 -6.58 -8.84 8.23
CA LEU A 55 -7.44 -7.74 8.70
C LEU A 55 -8.76 -7.62 7.94
N THR A 56 -8.97 -8.47 6.92
CA THR A 56 -10.23 -8.49 6.16
C THR A 56 -11.31 -9.17 7.01
N PRO A 57 -12.33 -8.43 7.51
CA PRO A 57 -13.43 -9.06 8.21
C PRO A 57 -14.20 -9.98 7.24
N THR A 58 -14.77 -11.05 7.77
CA THR A 58 -15.65 -11.94 7.00
C THR A 58 -16.81 -11.12 6.43
N LEU A 59 -17.01 -11.19 5.11
CA LEU A 59 -18.07 -10.43 4.43
C LEU A 59 -19.41 -10.72 5.12
N ALA A 60 -20.16 -9.67 5.48
CA ALA A 60 -21.52 -9.87 5.98
C ALA A 60 -22.35 -10.53 4.87
N ALA A 61 -23.29 -11.39 5.26
CA ALA A 61 -24.13 -12.12 4.30
C ALA A 61 -24.87 -11.13 3.37
N VAL A 62 -24.95 -11.50 2.09
CA VAL A 62 -25.73 -10.73 1.12
C VAL A 62 -27.21 -10.85 1.52
N PRO A 63 -27.95 -9.74 1.66
CA PRO A 63 -29.36 -9.79 2.02
C PRO A 63 -30.17 -10.55 0.97
N GLU A 64 -31.12 -11.39 1.43
CA GLU A 64 -31.96 -12.22 0.55
C GLU A 64 -32.99 -11.41 -0.25
N SER A 65 -33.26 -10.16 0.16
CA SER A 65 -34.23 -9.27 -0.48
C SER A 65 -33.57 -7.95 -0.91
N LEU A 66 -33.92 -7.50 -2.12
CA LEU A 66 -33.49 -6.19 -2.65
C LEU A 66 -34.02 -5.00 -1.83
N LEU A 67 -35.09 -5.21 -1.05
CA LEU A 67 -35.71 -4.18 -0.23
C LEU A 67 -35.09 -4.06 1.18
N ASP A 68 -34.20 -4.99 1.57
CA ASP A 68 -33.53 -4.92 2.87
C ASP A 68 -32.36 -3.93 2.85
N VAL A 69 -32.70 -2.65 2.94
CA VAL A 69 -31.75 -1.52 2.95
C VAL A 69 -30.75 -1.62 4.11
N ALA A 70 -31.16 -2.17 5.25
CA ALA A 70 -30.29 -2.34 6.41
C ALA A 70 -29.24 -3.44 6.17
N GLY A 71 -29.65 -4.57 5.59
CA GLY A 71 -28.76 -5.65 5.15
C GLY A 71 -27.77 -5.19 4.07
N TRP A 72 -28.23 -4.39 3.10
CA TRP A 72 -27.35 -3.78 2.09
C TRP A 72 -26.32 -2.85 2.72
N ALA A 73 -26.72 -1.98 3.65
CA ALA A 73 -25.81 -1.09 4.34
C ALA A 73 -24.77 -1.86 5.19
N ALA A 74 -25.17 -2.94 5.86
CA ALA A 74 -24.26 -3.82 6.60
C ALA A 74 -23.27 -4.55 5.68
N CYS A 75 -23.76 -5.13 4.58
CA CYS A 75 -22.95 -5.78 3.55
C CYS A 75 -21.92 -4.79 2.95
N VAL A 76 -22.37 -3.61 2.50
CA VAL A 76 -21.49 -2.57 1.93
C VAL A 76 -20.46 -2.07 2.94
N ARG A 77 -20.81 -1.93 4.22
CA ARG A 77 -19.86 -1.54 5.28
C ARG A 77 -18.85 -2.63 5.62
N SER A 78 -19.25 -3.90 5.48
CA SER A 78 -18.37 -5.06 5.66
C SER A 78 -17.46 -5.32 4.45
N LEU A 79 -17.70 -4.66 3.32
CA LEU A 79 -16.83 -4.78 2.15
C LEU A 79 -15.41 -4.40 2.56
N PRO A 80 -14.43 -5.25 2.27
CA PRO A 80 -13.09 -5.07 2.78
C PRO A 80 -12.36 -3.89 2.11
N LEU A 81 -12.99 -3.24 1.13
CA LEU A 81 -12.50 -2.06 0.41
C LEU A 81 -11.98 -0.95 1.34
N LYS A 82 -12.60 -0.72 2.50
CA LYS A 82 -12.14 0.33 3.46
C LYS A 82 -10.81 -0.02 4.11
N HIS A 83 -10.61 -1.29 4.45
CA HIS A 83 -9.38 -1.78 5.06
C HIS A 83 -8.30 -1.98 3.99
N PHE A 84 -8.64 -2.49 2.81
CA PHE A 84 -7.72 -2.64 1.68
C PHE A 84 -7.17 -1.30 1.18
N ALA A 85 -7.96 -0.22 1.17
CA ALA A 85 -7.48 1.10 0.78
C ALA A 85 -6.47 1.66 1.80
N ALA A 86 -6.76 1.55 3.10
CA ALA A 86 -5.86 2.01 4.16
C ALA A 86 -4.56 1.17 4.21
N VAL A 87 -4.68 -0.16 4.10
CA VAL A 87 -3.53 -1.07 4.04
C VAL A 87 -2.71 -0.83 2.77
N GLY A 88 -3.38 -0.62 1.64
CA GLY A 88 -2.73 -0.27 0.36
C GLY A 88 -1.94 1.04 0.47
N ALA A 89 -2.54 2.11 1.00
CA ALA A 89 -1.86 3.39 1.20
C ALA A 89 -0.68 3.29 2.19
N ALA A 90 -0.89 2.61 3.33
CA ALA A 90 0.18 2.38 4.32
C ALA A 90 1.35 1.59 3.74
N SER A 91 1.05 0.59 2.90
CA SER A 91 2.07 -0.23 2.24
C SER A 91 2.89 0.56 1.23
N ALA A 92 2.24 1.39 0.43
CA ALA A 92 2.87 2.25 -0.56
C ALA A 92 3.78 3.29 0.13
N ALA A 93 3.31 3.90 1.22
CA ALA A 93 4.09 4.83 2.01
C ALA A 93 5.31 4.15 2.66
N SER A 94 5.13 2.96 3.24
CA SER A 94 6.22 2.20 3.87
C SER A 94 7.26 1.76 2.83
N ALA A 95 6.83 1.34 1.64
CA ALA A 95 7.72 1.02 0.53
C ALA A 95 8.53 2.24 0.09
N ALA A 96 7.88 3.39 -0.14
CA ALA A 96 8.55 4.63 -0.53
C ALA A 96 9.63 5.07 0.48
N VAL A 97 9.30 5.02 1.78
CA VAL A 97 10.24 5.36 2.86
C VAL A 97 11.39 4.35 2.92
N ALA A 98 11.11 3.05 2.83
CA ALA A 98 12.14 2.01 2.86
C ALA A 98 13.10 2.12 1.67
N CYS A 99 12.58 2.28 0.45
CA CYS A 99 13.37 2.55 -0.74
C CYS A 99 14.29 3.75 -0.51
N ARG A 100 13.73 4.83 0.03
CA ARG A 100 14.50 6.06 0.22
C ARG A 100 15.57 5.93 1.28
N MET A 101 15.31 5.25 2.39
CA MET A 101 16.32 5.02 3.42
C MET A 101 17.48 4.18 2.89
N VAL A 102 17.21 3.13 2.10
CA VAL A 102 18.25 2.29 1.51
C VAL A 102 19.11 3.10 0.53
N GLN A 103 18.48 3.91 -0.31
CA GLN A 103 19.17 4.80 -1.24
C GLN A 103 20.02 5.85 -0.52
N HIS A 104 19.50 6.47 0.55
CA HIS A 104 20.20 7.51 1.30
C HIS A 104 21.39 6.95 2.11
N ARG A 105 21.29 5.72 2.61
CA ARG A 105 22.38 5.06 3.37
C ARG A 105 23.47 4.46 2.48
N GLY A 106 23.32 4.50 1.16
CA GLY A 106 24.33 4.01 0.22
C GLY A 106 24.28 2.51 -0.09
N GLY A 107 23.20 1.80 0.27
CA GLY A 107 23.13 0.35 0.13
C GLY A 107 23.86 -0.37 1.27
N ALA A 108 23.42 -1.58 1.60
CA ALA A 108 23.96 -2.38 2.70
C ALA A 108 25.46 -2.67 2.53
#